data_AF-A0AAX4NZ09-F1
#
_entry.id   AF-A0AAX4NZ09-F1
#
_cell.length_a   1.000
_cell.length_b   1.000
_cell.length_c   1.000
_cell.angle_alpha   90.00
_cell.angle_beta   90.00
_cell.angle_gamma   90.00
#
_symmetry.space_group_name_H-M   'P 1'
#
loop_
_entity.id
_entity.type
_entity.pdbx_description
1 polymer ?
#
loop_
_entity_poly.entity_id
_entity_poly.type
_entity_poly.pdbx_seq_one_letter_code
_entity_poly.pdbx_strand_id
1 'polypeptide(L)'
;MVDGDFNLAFSETWGSPYDPQAFASSWGTPDEAYHVALDGLKEPYTKDVLLGKISDVLTMESEAEREEAWTEILKAMHEQATELPFSGKRIPAAVSRRLTGYAPGHQQFDYPVHSIRVLSGPKTVTVSPGAQTGLFSNETGVGRLDPHSYRPNEFFANNWVYDGLVEYGAGGAIVPALAETWAISDRQDGQPGQEYAFKLRQGVKFHDGADWNCSVAKLNFDHVLAMPLVGPDYHGWYATPDMIDSWGCEDDSTFVITTKDKYYPLLQELSFIRPLRMLSPNLFMGGLESDPLTQNSCPEAWGNVTEVTEAGNVTVQCAGMVGGGVSAGGQAAGTGRWKYLKTEKDGDAIRAVHFGVNGDHWDAPSGSHAEEIVVVAYPDDASVKSALLSGELDAVLGSGVLTEADIDDIRMNHGDNVHVIIHGVDKANIIKKELAGLDEPAMSLFPKDTPYTGAHLTPMPDYDIEKARLLNCPV
;
A
#
# COMPACT_ATOMS: atom_id res chain seq x y z
N MET A 1 -10.84 -21.84 2.27
CA MET A 1 -10.84 -21.09 0.99
C MET A 1 -9.87 -21.70 0.00
N VAL A 2 -8.60 -21.89 0.38
CA VAL A 2 -7.56 -22.47 -0.51
C VAL A 2 -7.88 -23.85 -1.09
N ASP A 3 -8.73 -24.67 -0.46
CA ASP A 3 -9.13 -25.97 -1.00
C ASP A 3 -10.20 -25.90 -2.12
N GLY A 4 -10.69 -24.71 -2.47
CA GLY A 4 -11.71 -24.52 -3.52
C GLY A 4 -13.14 -24.95 -3.15
N ASP A 5 -13.40 -25.37 -1.92
CA ASP A 5 -14.73 -25.79 -1.45
C ASP A 5 -15.63 -24.59 -1.12
N PHE A 6 -16.03 -23.83 -2.15
CA PHE A 6 -16.96 -22.72 -2.07
C PHE A 6 -17.74 -22.52 -3.37
N ASN A 7 -18.96 -21.97 -3.28
CA ASN A 7 -19.74 -21.57 -4.45
C ASN A 7 -19.42 -20.12 -4.90
N LEU A 8 -19.14 -19.23 -3.95
CA LEU A 8 -18.72 -17.84 -4.16
C LEU A 8 -17.69 -17.47 -3.09
N ALA A 9 -16.66 -16.73 -3.48
CA ALA A 9 -15.71 -16.10 -2.58
C ALA A 9 -15.83 -14.57 -2.71
N PHE A 10 -16.03 -13.88 -1.60
CA PHE A 10 -16.02 -12.42 -1.56
C PHE A 10 -14.63 -11.95 -1.16
N SER A 11 -14.02 -11.12 -2.01
CA SER A 11 -12.69 -10.56 -1.80
C SER A 11 -12.63 -9.13 -2.33
N GLU A 12 -11.62 -8.38 -1.89
CA GLU A 12 -11.26 -7.05 -2.41
C GLU A 12 -10.01 -7.20 -3.27
N THR A 13 -9.85 -6.41 -4.33
CA THR A 13 -8.52 -6.28 -4.95
C THR A 13 -7.58 -5.58 -3.98
N TRP A 14 -6.27 -5.62 -4.24
CA TRP A 14 -5.30 -4.99 -3.35
C TRP A 14 -5.32 -3.46 -3.47
N GLY A 15 -5.91 -2.91 -4.54
CA GLY A 15 -6.03 -1.47 -4.78
C GLY A 15 -4.74 -0.87 -5.31
N SER A 16 -4.78 0.41 -5.69
CA SER A 16 -3.58 1.15 -6.06
C SER A 16 -2.60 1.21 -4.86
N PRO A 17 -1.28 1.05 -5.09
CA PRO A 17 -0.60 0.91 -6.38
C PRO A 17 -0.35 -0.55 -6.81
N TYR A 18 -0.92 -1.53 -6.12
CA TYR A 18 -0.65 -2.96 -6.36
C TYR A 18 -1.36 -3.50 -7.60
N ASP A 19 -2.53 -2.96 -7.89
CA ASP A 19 -3.33 -3.33 -9.05
C ASP A 19 -2.82 -2.65 -10.35
N PRO A 20 -2.97 -3.30 -11.51
CA PRO A 20 -3.43 -4.69 -11.68
C PRO A 20 -2.31 -5.73 -11.46
N GLN A 21 -1.05 -5.34 -11.57
CA GLN A 21 0.06 -6.24 -11.82
C GLN A 21 0.38 -7.18 -10.66
N ALA A 22 0.57 -6.66 -9.44
CA ALA A 22 0.97 -7.50 -8.31
C ALA A 22 -0.19 -8.42 -7.89
N PHE A 23 -1.42 -7.91 -7.94
CA PHE A 23 -2.61 -8.70 -7.67
C PHE A 23 -2.82 -9.80 -8.73
N ALA A 24 -2.67 -9.50 -10.01
CA ALA A 24 -2.80 -10.51 -11.06
C ALA A 24 -1.70 -11.57 -10.99
N SER A 25 -0.45 -11.16 -10.70
CA SER A 25 0.66 -12.08 -10.48
C SER A 25 0.42 -13.03 -9.30
N SER A 26 -0.28 -12.59 -8.25
CA SER A 26 -0.55 -13.43 -7.08
C SER A 26 -1.60 -14.53 -7.34
N TRP A 27 -2.40 -14.44 -8.40
CA TRP A 27 -3.41 -15.47 -8.71
C TRP A 27 -2.78 -16.85 -8.97
N GLY A 28 -1.50 -16.90 -9.34
CA GLY A 28 -0.74 -18.12 -9.51
C GLY A 28 -0.30 -18.79 -8.20
N THR A 29 -0.42 -18.12 -7.05
CA THR A 29 0.15 -18.59 -5.78
C THR A 29 -0.84 -19.47 -4.99
N PRO A 30 -0.45 -20.69 -4.52
CA PRO A 30 -1.35 -21.66 -3.87
C PRO A 30 -1.96 -21.26 -2.50
N ASP A 31 -1.83 -20.01 -2.09
CA ASP A 31 -2.35 -19.44 -0.84
C ASP A 31 -3.58 -18.55 -1.03
N GLU A 32 -3.93 -18.22 -2.28
CA GLU A 32 -5.07 -17.39 -2.63
C GLU A 32 -6.28 -18.22 -3.07
N ALA A 33 -7.49 -17.75 -2.74
CA ALA A 33 -8.73 -18.38 -3.22
C ALA A 33 -8.81 -18.42 -4.76
N TYR A 34 -8.14 -17.48 -5.42
CA TYR A 34 -8.03 -17.38 -6.87
C TYR A 34 -7.31 -18.59 -7.48
N HIS A 35 -6.25 -19.10 -6.86
CA HIS A 35 -5.41 -20.13 -7.46
C HIS A 35 -6.20 -21.37 -7.88
N VAL A 36 -7.07 -21.87 -6.99
CA VAL A 36 -7.92 -23.02 -7.29
C VAL A 36 -9.11 -22.64 -8.19
N ALA A 37 -9.62 -21.41 -8.08
CA ALA A 37 -10.67 -20.93 -8.98
C ALA A 37 -10.21 -20.90 -10.45
N LEU A 38 -8.93 -20.61 -10.71
CA LEU A 38 -8.37 -20.60 -12.06
C LEU A 38 -8.31 -21.99 -12.70
N ASP A 39 -8.32 -23.10 -11.93
CA ASP A 39 -8.26 -24.46 -12.49
C ASP A 39 -9.50 -24.80 -13.34
N GLY A 40 -10.61 -24.10 -13.13
CA GLY A 40 -11.85 -24.24 -13.91
C GLY A 40 -11.85 -23.52 -15.26
N LEU A 41 -10.82 -22.73 -15.55
CA LEU A 41 -10.72 -21.94 -16.78
C LEU A 41 -10.65 -22.81 -18.04
N LYS A 42 -11.38 -22.40 -19.07
CA LYS A 42 -11.48 -23.13 -20.34
C LYS A 42 -10.77 -22.41 -21.47
N GLU A 43 -10.41 -23.18 -22.49
CA GLU A 43 -9.91 -22.66 -23.77
C GLU A 43 -10.80 -21.51 -24.30
N PRO A 44 -10.21 -20.42 -24.84
CA PRO A 44 -8.77 -20.27 -25.12
C PRO A 44 -7.92 -19.74 -23.95
N TYR A 45 -8.49 -19.55 -22.75
CA TYR A 45 -7.82 -18.90 -21.62
C TYR A 45 -7.67 -19.85 -20.43
N THR A 46 -7.09 -21.03 -20.64
CA THR A 46 -6.76 -21.92 -19.51
C THR A 46 -5.83 -21.21 -18.51
N LYS A 47 -5.77 -21.72 -17.27
CA LYS A 47 -4.91 -21.17 -16.21
C LYS A 47 -3.49 -20.87 -16.68
N ASP A 48 -2.85 -21.83 -17.35
CA ASP A 48 -1.49 -21.68 -17.85
C ASP A 48 -1.37 -20.57 -18.91
N VAL A 49 -2.36 -20.45 -19.80
CA VAL A 49 -2.39 -19.38 -20.82
C VAL A 49 -2.56 -18.02 -20.15
N LEU A 50 -3.47 -17.90 -19.18
CA LEU A 50 -3.70 -16.65 -18.46
C LEU A 50 -2.45 -16.22 -17.67
N LEU A 51 -1.85 -17.14 -16.91
CA LEU A 51 -0.63 -16.86 -16.15
C LEU A 51 0.56 -16.54 -17.06
N GLY A 52 0.66 -17.20 -18.22
CA GLY A 52 1.63 -16.87 -19.26
C GLY A 52 1.45 -15.44 -19.79
N LYS A 53 0.21 -15.04 -20.10
CA LYS A 53 -0.10 -13.65 -20.53
C LYS A 53 0.24 -12.62 -19.46
N ILE A 54 -0.05 -12.92 -18.19
CA ILE A 54 0.33 -12.08 -17.06
C ILE A 54 1.86 -11.96 -16.98
N SER A 55 2.60 -13.05 -17.14
CA SER A 55 4.07 -13.00 -17.19
C SER A 55 4.58 -12.15 -18.36
N ASP A 56 4.01 -12.32 -19.55
CA ASP A 56 4.43 -11.63 -20.78
C ASP A 56 4.19 -10.11 -20.69
N VAL A 57 3.04 -9.68 -20.17
CA VAL A 57 2.71 -8.24 -20.11
C VAL A 57 3.66 -7.45 -19.20
N LEU A 58 4.23 -8.09 -18.17
CA LEU A 58 5.17 -7.45 -17.23
C LEU A 58 6.49 -7.03 -17.89
N THR A 59 6.87 -7.69 -19.00
CA THR A 59 8.11 -7.42 -19.72
C THR A 59 7.93 -6.65 -21.02
N MET A 60 6.69 -6.32 -21.39
CA MET A 60 6.38 -5.54 -22.59
C MET A 60 6.84 -4.08 -22.49
N GLU A 61 7.45 -3.58 -23.57
CA GLU A 61 8.01 -2.22 -23.63
C GLU A 61 7.02 -1.14 -24.04
N SER A 62 6.19 -1.45 -25.03
CA SER A 62 5.25 -0.50 -25.60
C SER A 62 4.07 -0.32 -24.66
N GLU A 63 3.78 0.93 -24.30
CA GLU A 63 2.60 1.26 -23.51
C GLU A 63 1.31 0.82 -24.21
N ALA A 64 1.25 0.96 -25.53
CA ALA A 64 0.10 0.54 -26.32
C ALA A 64 -0.07 -0.99 -26.36
N GLU A 65 1.03 -1.75 -26.47
CA GLU A 65 0.98 -3.22 -26.43
C GLU A 65 0.62 -3.70 -25.01
N ARG A 66 1.14 -3.04 -23.97
CA ARG A 66 0.75 -3.31 -22.58
C ARG A 66 -0.74 -3.06 -22.35
N GLU A 67 -1.29 -1.95 -22.86
CA GLU A 67 -2.71 -1.65 -22.74
C GLU A 67 -3.57 -2.72 -23.44
N GLU A 68 -3.17 -3.16 -24.63
CA GLU A 68 -3.85 -4.24 -25.36
C GLU A 68 -3.78 -5.58 -24.60
N ALA A 69 -2.60 -5.95 -24.09
CA ALA A 69 -2.39 -7.18 -23.35
C ALA A 69 -3.17 -7.21 -22.03
N TRP A 70 -3.16 -6.12 -21.25
CA TRP A 70 -4.00 -6.01 -20.06
C TRP A 70 -5.49 -6.05 -20.40
N THR A 71 -5.90 -5.40 -21.49
CA THR A 71 -7.28 -5.48 -21.98
C THR A 71 -7.68 -6.93 -22.28
N GLU A 72 -6.80 -7.70 -22.92
CA GLU A 72 -7.03 -9.12 -23.21
C GLU A 72 -7.14 -9.96 -21.93
N ILE A 73 -6.22 -9.76 -20.97
CA ILE A 73 -6.22 -10.47 -19.68
C ILE A 73 -7.53 -10.20 -18.93
N LEU A 74 -7.92 -8.92 -18.78
CA LEU A 74 -9.15 -8.55 -18.08
C LEU A 74 -10.40 -9.04 -18.82
N LYS A 75 -10.37 -9.06 -20.15
CA LYS A 75 -11.43 -9.66 -20.97
C LYS A 75 -11.53 -11.16 -20.75
N ALA A 76 -10.41 -11.88 -20.66
CA ALA A 76 -10.39 -13.31 -20.38
C ALA A 76 -11.08 -13.63 -19.05
N MET A 77 -10.72 -12.90 -17.99
CA MET A 77 -11.36 -13.01 -16.66
C MET A 77 -12.87 -12.76 -16.74
N HIS A 78 -13.27 -11.70 -17.44
CA HIS A 78 -14.68 -11.34 -17.64
C HIS A 78 -15.46 -12.39 -18.43
N GLU A 79 -14.91 -12.92 -19.52
CA GLU A 79 -15.55 -13.94 -20.36
C GLU A 79 -15.68 -15.30 -19.66
N GLN A 80 -14.76 -15.61 -18.75
CA GLN A 80 -14.75 -16.86 -17.99
C GLN A 80 -15.56 -16.77 -16.69
N ALA A 81 -16.01 -15.56 -16.31
CA ALA A 81 -16.79 -15.28 -15.10
C ALA A 81 -16.11 -15.77 -13.81
N THR A 82 -14.78 -15.75 -13.77
CA THR A 82 -13.98 -16.04 -12.57
C THR A 82 -14.13 -14.95 -11.51
N GLU A 83 -14.24 -13.69 -11.94
CA GLU A 83 -14.46 -12.53 -11.07
C GLU A 83 -15.69 -11.77 -11.51
N LEU A 84 -16.58 -11.50 -10.54
CA LEU A 84 -17.74 -10.66 -10.73
C LEU A 84 -17.53 -9.36 -9.97
N PRO A 85 -17.11 -8.26 -10.63
CA PRO A 85 -16.95 -6.98 -9.94
C PRO A 85 -18.29 -6.52 -9.40
N PHE A 86 -18.42 -6.46 -8.07
CA PHE A 86 -19.68 -6.16 -7.39
C PHE A 86 -19.71 -4.71 -6.90
N SER A 87 -18.65 -4.29 -6.21
CA SER A 87 -18.46 -2.94 -5.71
C SER A 87 -17.01 -2.48 -5.75
N GLY A 88 -16.81 -1.17 -5.70
CA GLY A 88 -15.54 -0.49 -5.49
C GLY A 88 -15.63 0.28 -4.17
N LYS A 89 -14.57 0.17 -3.38
CA LYS A 89 -14.44 0.79 -2.07
C LYS A 89 -13.58 2.04 -2.15
N ARG A 90 -14.06 3.15 -1.61
CA ARG A 90 -13.23 4.34 -1.35
C ARG A 90 -13.04 4.49 0.15
N ILE A 91 -11.91 5.04 0.55
CA ILE A 91 -11.54 5.27 1.96
C ILE A 91 -12.45 6.38 2.51
N PRO A 92 -13.45 6.10 3.37
CA PRO A 92 -14.32 7.15 3.90
C PRO A 92 -13.56 8.01 4.91
N ALA A 93 -14.01 9.25 5.07
CA ALA A 93 -13.55 10.10 6.16
C ALA A 93 -14.69 10.92 6.76
N ALA A 94 -14.70 11.03 8.09
CA ALA A 94 -15.58 11.93 8.82
C ALA A 94 -14.70 12.93 9.57
N VAL A 95 -14.81 14.20 9.23
CA VAL A 95 -13.86 15.24 9.64
C VAL A 95 -14.61 16.39 10.30
N SER A 96 -14.15 16.80 11.48
CA SER A 96 -14.66 17.96 12.20
C SER A 96 -14.58 19.23 11.34
N ARG A 97 -15.60 20.08 11.42
CA ARG A 97 -15.70 21.34 10.68
C ARG A 97 -14.64 22.38 11.07
N ARG A 98 -13.90 22.15 12.16
CA ARG A 98 -12.71 22.94 12.48
C ARG A 98 -11.53 22.66 11.54
N LEU A 99 -11.63 21.60 10.73
CA LEU A 99 -10.63 21.19 9.77
C LEU A 99 -11.15 21.33 8.33
N THR A 100 -10.22 21.49 7.39
CA THR A 100 -10.48 21.45 5.96
C THR A 100 -9.28 20.87 5.21
N GLY A 101 -9.35 20.78 3.88
CA GLY A 101 -8.22 20.39 3.03
C GLY A 101 -7.94 18.89 2.93
N TYR A 102 -8.52 18.06 3.80
CA TYR A 102 -8.40 16.60 3.66
C TYR A 102 -9.01 16.13 2.34
N ALA A 103 -8.20 15.42 1.56
CA ALA A 103 -8.62 14.66 0.38
C ALA A 103 -8.06 13.24 0.52
N PRO A 104 -8.77 12.19 0.06
CA PRO A 104 -8.21 10.85 0.04
C PRO A 104 -6.91 10.78 -0.77
N GLY A 105 -5.98 9.94 -0.33
CA GLY A 105 -4.74 9.68 -1.04
C GLY A 105 -4.93 8.87 -2.32
N HIS A 106 -3.83 8.60 -3.01
CA HIS A 106 -3.85 7.85 -4.28
C HIS A 106 -3.69 6.33 -4.10
N GLN A 107 -3.43 5.86 -2.87
CA GLN A 107 -3.21 4.46 -2.54
C GLN A 107 -4.17 3.98 -1.43
N GLN A 108 -4.39 2.67 -1.32
CA GLN A 108 -5.31 2.06 -0.36
C GLN A 108 -5.04 2.47 1.10
N PHE A 109 -3.77 2.67 1.48
CA PHE A 109 -3.37 3.03 2.85
C PHE A 109 -2.86 4.46 2.96
N ASP A 110 -3.10 5.30 1.95
CA ASP A 110 -2.63 6.68 1.94
C ASP A 110 -3.67 7.62 2.59
N TYR A 111 -3.38 7.99 3.84
CA TYR A 111 -4.17 8.95 4.62
C TYR A 111 -3.39 10.28 4.68
N PRO A 112 -3.55 11.22 3.73
CA PRO A 112 -2.68 12.38 3.58
C PRO A 112 -3.00 13.49 4.59
N VAL A 113 -2.78 13.23 5.87
CA VAL A 113 -3.05 14.17 6.99
C VAL A 113 -2.21 15.45 6.90
N HIS A 114 -1.15 15.48 6.09
CA HIS A 114 -0.39 16.70 5.77
C HIS A 114 -1.21 17.73 4.96
N SER A 115 -2.27 17.30 4.28
CA SER A 115 -3.21 18.18 3.58
C SER A 115 -4.19 18.90 4.51
N ILE A 116 -4.34 18.42 5.76
CA ILE A 116 -5.27 19.00 6.73
C ILE A 116 -4.87 20.46 7.03
N ARG A 117 -5.89 21.31 7.05
CA ARG A 117 -5.80 22.70 7.48
C ARG A 117 -6.70 22.93 8.69
N VAL A 118 -6.19 23.65 9.67
CA VAL A 118 -6.86 23.96 10.93
C VAL A 118 -7.48 25.34 10.81
N LEU A 119 -8.81 25.42 10.76
CA LEU A 119 -9.57 26.67 10.67
C LEU A 119 -9.70 27.36 12.02
N SER A 120 -9.80 26.57 13.10
CA SER A 120 -9.95 27.07 14.47
C SER A 120 -9.47 26.06 15.51
N GLY A 121 -9.06 26.55 16.68
CA GLY A 121 -8.61 25.72 17.80
C GLY A 121 -7.13 25.34 17.74
N PRO A 122 -6.70 24.34 18.51
CA PRO A 122 -5.31 23.88 18.54
C PRO A 122 -4.91 23.20 17.22
N LYS A 123 -3.62 23.26 16.89
CA LYS A 123 -3.05 22.60 15.70
C LYS A 123 -2.69 21.13 15.91
N THR A 124 -2.84 20.62 17.13
CA THR A 124 -2.92 19.19 17.40
C THR A 124 -4.25 18.67 16.87
N VAL A 125 -4.23 17.59 16.10
CA VAL A 125 -5.39 16.96 15.48
C VAL A 125 -5.47 15.49 15.92
N THR A 126 -6.57 15.09 16.53
CA THR A 126 -6.82 13.71 16.95
C THR A 126 -7.50 12.93 15.83
N VAL A 127 -6.99 11.74 15.52
CA VAL A 127 -7.55 10.88 14.46
C VAL A 127 -7.75 9.45 14.96
N SER A 128 -8.83 8.81 14.51
CA SER A 128 -9.07 7.38 14.70
C SER A 128 -9.07 6.72 13.31
N PRO A 129 -7.94 6.14 12.90
CA PRO A 129 -7.81 5.53 11.58
C PRO A 129 -8.38 4.11 11.55
N GLY A 130 -8.86 3.72 10.37
CA GLY A 130 -9.18 2.34 10.03
C GLY A 130 -7.90 1.55 9.88
N ALA A 131 -7.79 0.49 10.67
CA ALA A 131 -6.84 -0.59 10.47
C ALA A 131 -7.46 -1.65 9.54
N GLN A 132 -6.67 -2.62 9.09
CA GLN A 132 -7.19 -3.70 8.23
C GLN A 132 -8.27 -4.56 8.94
N THR A 133 -8.23 -4.64 10.26
CA THR A 133 -9.24 -5.33 11.08
C THR A 133 -10.37 -4.41 11.55
N GLY A 134 -10.50 -3.21 10.95
CA GLY A 134 -11.48 -2.20 11.35
C GLY A 134 -10.89 -1.16 12.29
N LEU A 135 -11.03 -1.37 13.61
CA LEU A 135 -10.57 -0.40 14.60
C LEU A 135 -9.06 -0.43 14.83
N PHE A 136 -8.49 0.74 15.11
CA PHE A 136 -7.10 0.89 15.54
C PHE A 136 -6.86 0.14 16.86
N SER A 137 -5.86 -0.73 16.86
CA SER A 137 -5.57 -1.63 17.97
C SER A 137 -4.97 -0.90 19.17
N ASN A 138 -5.54 -1.11 20.35
CA ASN A 138 -4.91 -0.70 21.62
C ASN A 138 -3.83 -1.69 22.10
N GLU A 139 -3.67 -2.86 21.46
CA GLU A 139 -2.61 -3.81 21.82
C GLU A 139 -1.34 -3.54 21.03
N THR A 140 -1.47 -3.37 19.71
CA THR A 140 -0.34 -3.21 18.80
C THR A 140 -0.11 -1.77 18.37
N GLY A 141 -1.11 -0.90 18.50
CA GLY A 141 -1.04 0.49 18.04
C GLY A 141 -0.70 0.54 16.55
N VAL A 142 0.32 1.33 16.19
CA VAL A 142 0.87 1.40 14.83
C VAL A 142 1.89 0.29 14.52
N GLY A 143 2.07 -0.68 15.42
CA GLY A 143 3.11 -1.69 15.35
C GLY A 143 4.50 -1.14 15.67
N ARG A 144 5.54 -1.76 15.10
CA ARG A 144 6.93 -1.35 15.32
C ARG A 144 7.29 -0.07 14.56
N LEU A 145 6.50 0.32 13.55
CA LEU A 145 6.90 1.28 12.52
C LEU A 145 8.24 0.87 11.92
N ASP A 146 8.27 -0.32 11.35
CA ASP A 146 9.41 -0.82 10.61
C ASP A 146 9.06 -0.81 9.11
N PRO A 147 9.79 -0.04 8.28
CA PRO A 147 9.48 0.06 6.85
C PRO A 147 9.77 -1.24 6.10
N HIS A 148 10.61 -2.13 6.66
CA HIS A 148 11.05 -3.36 6.03
C HIS A 148 10.21 -4.57 6.45
N SER A 149 9.10 -4.36 7.18
CA SER A 149 8.21 -5.44 7.58
C SER A 149 6.73 -5.15 7.42
N TYR A 150 5.92 -6.17 7.70
CA TYR A 150 4.48 -6.21 7.47
C TYR A 150 3.73 -6.02 8.79
N ARG A 151 2.67 -6.80 9.01
CA ARG A 151 1.93 -6.79 10.27
C ARG A 151 2.84 -7.15 11.45
N PRO A 152 2.59 -6.58 12.65
CA PRO A 152 1.47 -5.70 13.01
C PRO A 152 1.70 -4.20 12.70
N ASN A 153 2.64 -3.83 11.80
CA ASN A 153 2.78 -2.43 11.41
C ASN A 153 1.52 -1.92 10.72
N GLU A 154 1.10 -0.71 11.08
CA GLU A 154 0.04 -0.02 10.38
C GLU A 154 0.59 0.75 9.19
N PHE A 155 0.06 0.40 8.03
CA PHE A 155 0.56 0.82 6.72
C PHE A 155 0.41 2.31 6.44
N PHE A 156 -0.67 2.92 6.92
CA PHE A 156 -0.85 4.37 6.83
C PHE A 156 0.25 5.12 7.61
N ALA A 157 0.66 4.59 8.76
CA ALA A 157 1.65 5.22 9.61
C ALA A 157 3.07 5.04 9.03
N ASN A 158 3.37 3.90 8.41
CA ASN A 158 4.59 3.73 7.63
C ASN A 158 4.67 4.78 6.51
N ASN A 159 3.58 5.02 5.77
CA ASN A 159 3.55 6.02 4.70
C ASN A 159 3.72 7.47 5.21
N TRP A 160 3.45 7.74 6.49
CA TRP A 160 3.69 9.04 7.10
C TRP A 160 5.15 9.27 7.47
N VAL A 161 5.83 8.22 7.91
CA VAL A 161 7.20 8.27 8.46
C VAL A 161 8.26 8.07 7.39
N TYR A 162 7.99 7.27 6.36
CA TYR A 162 9.01 6.81 5.41
C TYR A 162 8.66 7.15 3.95
N ASP A 163 9.65 7.65 3.20
CA ASP A 163 9.52 7.87 1.75
C ASP A 163 10.25 6.79 0.96
N GLY A 164 9.80 6.60 -0.29
CA GLY A 164 10.46 5.79 -1.30
C GLY A 164 11.28 6.66 -2.25
N LEU A 165 11.93 6.03 -3.23
CA LEU A 165 12.60 6.77 -4.31
C LEU A 165 11.59 7.57 -5.15
N VAL A 166 10.39 7.02 -5.34
CA VAL A 166 9.28 7.61 -6.10
C VAL A 166 7.96 7.47 -5.33
N GLU A 167 6.94 8.24 -5.72
CA GLU A 167 5.61 8.25 -5.12
C GLU A 167 4.52 7.97 -6.18
N TYR A 168 3.43 7.32 -5.78
CA TYR A 168 2.29 7.06 -6.64
C TYR A 168 1.34 8.26 -6.64
N GLY A 169 1.18 8.90 -7.79
CA GLY A 169 0.37 10.10 -7.98
C GLY A 169 -1.00 9.84 -8.59
N ALA A 170 -1.68 10.94 -8.91
CA ALA A 170 -3.01 10.91 -9.52
C ALA A 170 -3.04 10.12 -10.84
N GLY A 171 -4.04 9.26 -11.01
CA GLY A 171 -4.21 8.43 -12.20
C GLY A 171 -3.09 7.40 -12.42
N GLY A 172 -2.33 7.09 -11.38
CA GLY A 172 -1.19 6.17 -11.40
C GLY A 172 0.08 6.72 -12.04
N ALA A 173 0.18 8.04 -12.19
CA ALA A 173 1.44 8.68 -12.57
C ALA A 173 2.50 8.45 -11.47
N ILE A 174 3.71 8.03 -11.86
CA ILE A 174 4.84 7.97 -10.93
C ILE A 174 5.51 9.34 -10.83
N VAL A 175 5.61 9.87 -9.62
CA VAL A 175 6.13 11.22 -9.36
C VAL A 175 7.40 11.20 -8.49
N PRO A 176 8.26 12.23 -8.57
CA PRO A 176 9.47 12.33 -7.75
C PRO A 176 9.22 12.32 -6.23
N ALA A 177 10.02 11.55 -5.48
CA ALA A 177 10.04 11.52 -4.01
C ALA A 177 11.49 11.70 -3.50
N LEU A 178 12.17 10.69 -2.97
CA LEU A 178 13.60 10.84 -2.60
C LEU A 178 14.52 10.94 -3.82
N ALA A 179 14.09 10.48 -4.99
CA ALA A 179 14.70 10.79 -6.28
C ALA A 179 13.96 11.95 -6.95
N GLU A 180 14.70 12.96 -7.42
CA GLU A 180 14.15 14.12 -8.13
C GLU A 180 13.83 13.79 -9.59
N THR A 181 14.67 12.95 -10.20
CA THR A 181 14.54 12.49 -11.58
C THR A 181 15.16 11.10 -11.71
N TRP A 182 14.78 10.36 -12.76
CA TRP A 182 15.44 9.12 -13.14
C TRP A 182 15.57 9.01 -14.66
N ALA A 183 16.59 8.29 -15.11
CA ALA A 183 16.76 7.90 -16.50
C ALA A 183 16.62 6.38 -16.63
N ILE A 184 15.99 5.91 -17.70
CA ILE A 184 15.83 4.49 -18.00
C ILE A 184 16.52 4.23 -19.34
N SER A 185 17.37 3.21 -19.39
CA SER A 185 18.03 2.75 -20.62
C SER A 185 18.16 1.23 -20.65
N ASP A 186 18.26 0.65 -21.83
CA ASP A 186 18.64 -0.76 -21.95
C ASP A 186 20.04 -0.97 -21.36
N ARG A 187 20.28 -2.16 -20.79
CA ARG A 187 21.62 -2.50 -20.29
C ARG A 187 22.63 -2.60 -21.42
N GLN A 188 23.87 -2.25 -21.10
CA GLN A 188 24.97 -2.26 -22.06
C GLN A 188 25.32 -3.69 -22.52
N ASP A 189 26.04 -3.79 -23.64
CA ASP A 189 26.59 -5.03 -24.19
C ASP A 189 25.57 -6.14 -24.50
N GLY A 190 24.30 -5.76 -24.72
CA GLY A 190 23.24 -6.71 -25.07
C GLY A 190 22.79 -7.59 -23.91
N GLN A 191 23.10 -7.21 -22.67
CA GLN A 191 22.51 -7.85 -21.49
C GLN A 191 20.99 -7.59 -21.48
N PRO A 192 20.16 -8.60 -21.14
CA PRO A 192 18.73 -8.39 -21.00
C PRO A 192 18.43 -7.45 -19.82
N GLY A 193 17.36 -6.68 -19.95
CA GLY A 193 16.90 -5.75 -18.92
C GLY A 193 17.32 -4.29 -19.09
N GLN A 194 17.02 -3.51 -18.06
CA GLN A 194 17.12 -2.05 -18.07
C GLN A 194 17.94 -1.55 -16.88
N GLU A 195 18.56 -0.40 -17.05
CA GLU A 195 19.22 0.39 -16.02
C GLU A 195 18.34 1.60 -15.68
N TYR A 196 18.15 1.83 -14.38
CA TYR A 196 17.39 2.94 -13.80
C TYR A 196 18.34 3.77 -12.96
N ALA A 197 18.74 4.94 -13.45
CA ALA A 197 19.64 5.86 -12.76
C ALA A 197 18.84 6.98 -12.09
N PHE A 198 18.69 6.91 -10.77
CA PHE A 198 17.95 7.86 -9.93
C PHE A 198 18.88 8.97 -9.42
N LYS A 199 18.58 10.22 -9.75
CA LYS A 199 19.22 11.39 -9.14
C LYS A 199 18.52 11.74 -7.83
N LEU A 200 19.24 11.57 -6.73
CA LEU A 200 18.73 11.71 -5.37
C LEU A 200 18.63 13.18 -4.95
N ARG A 201 17.57 13.49 -4.20
CA ARG A 201 17.33 14.81 -3.63
C ARG A 201 18.42 15.17 -2.62
N GLN A 202 19.02 16.36 -2.78
CA GLN A 202 20.14 16.79 -1.96
C GLN A 202 19.68 17.53 -0.70
N GLY A 203 20.45 17.42 0.38
CA GLY A 203 20.19 18.12 1.65
C GLY A 203 19.01 17.58 2.47
N VAL A 204 18.42 16.45 2.07
CA VAL A 204 17.39 15.76 2.84
C VAL A 204 18.00 15.16 4.10
N LYS A 205 17.24 15.21 5.20
CA LYS A 205 17.61 14.62 6.49
C LYS A 205 16.53 13.66 6.97
N PHE A 206 16.98 12.60 7.63
CA PHE A 206 16.11 11.77 8.44
C PHE A 206 15.62 12.54 9.68
N HIS A 207 14.56 12.05 10.30
CA HIS A 207 13.93 12.67 11.46
C HIS A 207 14.86 12.82 12.67
N ASP A 208 15.89 11.97 12.76
CA ASP A 208 16.93 11.97 13.78
C ASP A 208 18.17 12.81 13.40
N GLY A 209 18.14 13.48 12.23
CA GLY A 209 19.19 14.36 11.75
C GLY A 209 20.26 13.69 10.87
N ALA A 210 20.22 12.36 10.68
CA ALA A 210 21.11 11.68 9.74
C ALA A 210 20.90 12.18 8.31
N ASP A 211 21.95 12.12 7.49
CA ASP A 211 21.89 12.56 6.10
C ASP A 211 21.32 11.48 5.18
N TRP A 212 20.51 11.91 4.21
CA TRP A 212 20.08 11.08 3.08
C TRP A 212 21.11 11.17 1.95
N ASN A 213 21.53 10.01 1.44
CA ASN A 213 22.44 9.88 0.30
C ASN A 213 22.35 8.47 -0.30
N CYS A 214 23.13 8.23 -1.35
CA CYS A 214 23.14 6.95 -2.04
C CYS A 214 23.57 5.77 -1.14
N SER A 215 24.54 5.94 -0.24
CA SER A 215 24.98 4.87 0.66
C SER A 215 23.84 4.40 1.58
N VAL A 216 22.97 5.30 2.02
CA VAL A 216 21.79 4.94 2.82
C VAL A 216 20.71 4.26 1.96
N ALA A 217 20.52 4.71 0.71
CA ALA A 217 19.64 4.00 -0.23
C ALA A 217 20.10 2.55 -0.41
N LYS A 218 21.41 2.36 -0.65
CA LYS A 218 22.03 1.04 -0.78
C LYS A 218 21.87 0.20 0.49
N LEU A 219 22.10 0.76 1.67
CA LEU A 219 21.92 0.06 2.95
C LEU A 219 20.52 -0.53 3.10
N ASN A 220 19.48 0.26 2.79
CA ASN A 220 18.09 -0.22 2.87
C ASN A 220 17.82 -1.34 1.86
N PHE A 221 18.28 -1.19 0.60
CA PHE A 221 18.13 -2.23 -0.42
C PHE A 221 18.92 -3.50 -0.08
N ASP A 222 20.14 -3.38 0.45
CA ASP A 222 20.97 -4.51 0.88
C ASP A 222 20.25 -5.36 1.92
N HIS A 223 19.55 -4.72 2.86
CA HIS A 223 18.82 -5.42 3.91
C HIS A 223 17.50 -6.03 3.41
N VAL A 224 16.71 -5.29 2.64
CA VAL A 224 15.41 -5.76 2.15
C VAL A 224 15.56 -6.86 1.10
N LEU A 225 16.58 -6.77 0.24
CA LEU A 225 16.81 -7.71 -0.87
C LEU A 225 17.85 -8.79 -0.54
N ALA A 226 18.24 -8.93 0.73
CA ALA A 226 19.15 -10.00 1.15
C ALA A 226 18.51 -11.38 0.95
N MET A 227 19.15 -12.26 0.17
CA MET A 227 18.76 -13.68 0.11
C MET A 227 18.92 -14.32 1.50
N PRO A 228 17.95 -15.09 2.00
CA PRO A 228 16.75 -15.59 1.31
C PRO A 228 15.45 -14.80 1.54
N LEU A 229 15.51 -13.55 2.03
CA LEU A 229 14.32 -12.73 2.32
C LEU A 229 13.53 -12.30 1.06
N VAL A 230 14.05 -12.50 -0.14
CA VAL A 230 13.29 -12.25 -1.38
C VAL A 230 12.37 -13.41 -1.77
N GLY A 231 12.37 -14.50 -0.99
CA GLY A 231 11.47 -15.63 -1.18
C GLY A 231 10.00 -15.34 -0.81
N PRO A 232 9.07 -16.24 -1.17
CA PRO A 232 7.62 -16.03 -1.05
C PRO A 232 7.14 -15.81 0.39
N ASP A 233 7.84 -16.38 1.39
CA ASP A 233 7.49 -16.23 2.81
C ASP A 233 7.77 -14.82 3.37
N TYR A 234 8.49 -13.97 2.61
CA TYR A 234 9.01 -12.68 3.07
C TYR A 234 8.73 -11.56 2.08
N HIS A 235 9.65 -11.27 1.15
CA HIS A 235 9.51 -10.18 0.17
C HIS A 235 9.13 -10.67 -1.23
N GLY A 236 8.89 -11.95 -1.45
CA GLY A 236 8.57 -12.53 -2.77
C GLY A 236 7.11 -12.47 -3.22
N TRP A 237 6.24 -11.69 -2.58
CA TRP A 237 4.82 -11.56 -2.94
C TRP A 237 4.57 -10.60 -4.12
N TYR A 238 5.60 -9.85 -4.53
CA TYR A 238 5.61 -8.94 -5.68
C TYR A 238 6.89 -9.20 -6.49
N ALA A 239 6.94 -8.78 -7.75
CA ALA A 239 7.95 -9.28 -8.67
C ALA A 239 9.29 -8.52 -8.63
N THR A 240 9.33 -7.27 -8.16
CA THR A 240 10.58 -6.47 -8.08
C THR A 240 11.76 -7.20 -7.42
N PRO A 241 11.63 -7.89 -6.28
CA PRO A 241 12.76 -8.57 -5.65
C PRO A 241 13.35 -9.70 -6.49
N ASP A 242 12.54 -10.34 -7.34
CA ASP A 242 13.05 -11.31 -8.32
C ASP A 242 13.55 -10.61 -9.60
N MET A 243 12.92 -9.52 -10.03
CA MET A 243 13.27 -8.86 -11.30
C MET A 243 14.52 -7.99 -11.23
N ILE A 244 14.93 -7.53 -10.04
CA ILE A 244 16.18 -6.77 -9.85
C ILE A 244 17.38 -7.71 -10.04
N ASP A 245 18.38 -7.25 -10.80
CA ASP A 245 19.67 -7.93 -10.97
C ASP A 245 20.75 -7.36 -10.05
N SER A 246 20.86 -6.03 -9.99
CA SER A 246 21.81 -5.36 -9.08
C SER A 246 21.38 -3.94 -8.75
N TRP A 247 21.92 -3.41 -7.66
CA TRP A 247 21.75 -2.03 -7.24
C TRP A 247 23.05 -1.48 -6.65
N GLY A 248 23.23 -0.16 -6.71
CA GLY A 248 24.43 0.46 -6.17
C GLY A 248 24.50 1.97 -6.40
N CYS A 249 25.66 2.53 -6.06
CA CYS A 249 25.93 3.95 -6.22
C CYS A 249 26.89 4.17 -7.37
N GLU A 250 26.49 4.98 -8.34
CA GLU A 250 27.43 5.55 -9.30
C GLU A 250 28.25 6.67 -8.63
N ASP A 251 27.56 7.49 -7.83
CA ASP A 251 28.12 8.54 -6.98
C ASP A 251 27.20 8.78 -5.75
N ASP A 252 27.59 9.69 -4.86
CA ASP A 252 26.83 10.02 -3.63
C ASP A 252 25.38 10.46 -3.89
N SER A 253 25.10 10.98 -5.09
CA SER A 253 23.81 11.53 -5.50
C SER A 253 23.08 10.68 -6.53
N THR A 254 23.63 9.53 -6.92
CA THR A 254 23.09 8.72 -8.01
C THR A 254 23.00 7.26 -7.59
N PHE A 255 21.78 6.81 -7.33
CA PHE A 255 21.47 5.40 -7.07
C PHE A 255 21.04 4.72 -8.36
N VAL A 256 21.59 3.56 -8.65
CA VAL A 256 21.35 2.80 -9.86
C VAL A 256 20.73 1.47 -9.50
N ILE A 257 19.66 1.09 -10.21
CA ILE A 257 19.07 -0.25 -10.18
C ILE A 257 19.14 -0.83 -11.59
N THR A 258 19.48 -2.10 -11.72
CA THR A 258 19.38 -2.84 -12.97
C THR A 258 18.42 -4.01 -12.82
N THR A 259 17.71 -4.35 -13.89
CA THR A 259 16.78 -5.50 -13.93
C THR A 259 17.34 -6.64 -14.77
N LYS A 260 16.85 -7.87 -14.51
CA LYS A 260 17.18 -9.09 -15.25
C LYS A 260 16.53 -9.13 -16.63
N ASP A 261 15.38 -8.49 -16.77
CA ASP A 261 14.66 -8.29 -18.04
C ASP A 261 13.94 -6.94 -18.00
N LYS A 262 13.36 -6.51 -19.14
CA LYS A 262 12.52 -5.32 -19.18
C LYS A 262 11.36 -5.55 -18.23
N TYR A 263 11.07 -4.58 -17.37
CA TYR A 263 10.10 -4.77 -16.28
C TYR A 263 9.38 -3.46 -16.01
N TYR A 264 8.25 -3.26 -16.70
CA TYR A 264 7.53 -1.99 -16.65
C TYR A 264 7.03 -1.61 -15.23
N PRO A 265 6.68 -2.55 -14.33
CA PRO A 265 6.18 -2.19 -13.01
C PRO A 265 7.22 -1.64 -12.05
N LEU A 266 8.53 -1.70 -12.35
CA LEU A 266 9.58 -1.40 -11.36
C LEU A 266 9.31 -0.09 -10.61
N LEU A 267 9.01 0.99 -11.33
CA LEU A 267 8.74 2.30 -10.72
C LEU A 267 7.44 2.33 -9.89
N GLN A 268 6.42 1.60 -10.32
CA GLN A 268 5.16 1.48 -9.57
C GLN A 268 5.37 0.67 -8.30
N GLU A 269 6.12 -0.44 -8.36
CA GLU A 269 6.42 -1.26 -7.18
C GLU A 269 7.38 -0.56 -6.21
N LEU A 270 8.30 0.28 -6.70
CA LEU A 270 9.13 1.16 -5.87
C LEU A 270 8.31 2.27 -5.16
N SER A 271 7.08 2.52 -5.59
CA SER A 271 6.16 3.46 -4.91
C SER A 271 5.39 2.83 -3.75
N PHE A 272 5.47 1.50 -3.59
CA PHE A 272 4.79 0.78 -2.52
C PHE A 272 5.18 1.34 -1.16
N ILE A 273 4.24 1.36 -0.23
CA ILE A 273 4.44 1.81 1.16
C ILE A 273 5.43 0.95 1.97
N ARG A 274 5.87 -0.19 1.41
CA ARG A 274 6.84 -1.15 1.95
C ARG A 274 7.18 -2.18 0.86
N PRO A 275 8.26 -2.96 0.99
CA PRO A 275 9.32 -2.86 1.99
C PRO A 275 10.46 -1.90 1.59
N LEU A 276 10.53 -1.46 0.33
CA LEU A 276 11.61 -0.60 -0.18
C LEU A 276 11.39 0.89 0.15
N ARG A 277 11.31 1.20 1.45
CA ARG A 277 11.21 2.55 2.01
C ARG A 277 12.43 2.83 2.90
N MET A 278 12.79 4.10 3.08
CA MET A 278 14.10 4.43 3.66
C MET A 278 14.06 4.57 5.18
N LEU A 279 14.64 3.61 5.89
CA LEU A 279 14.98 3.68 7.30
C LEU A 279 16.27 4.49 7.52
N SER A 280 16.30 5.29 8.60
CA SER A 280 17.53 5.99 9.02
C SER A 280 18.66 4.99 9.32
N PRO A 281 19.91 5.26 8.88
CA PRO A 281 21.05 4.40 9.19
C PRO A 281 21.26 4.24 10.71
N ASN A 282 20.87 5.21 11.54
CA ASN A 282 21.03 5.12 12.99
C ASN A 282 20.11 4.08 13.66
N LEU A 283 19.10 3.58 12.94
CA LEU A 283 18.18 2.56 13.45
C LEU A 283 18.52 1.14 13.00
N PHE A 284 19.59 0.98 12.22
CA PHE A 284 20.20 -0.32 11.96
C PHE A 284 21.16 -0.71 13.08
N MET A 285 21.23 -1.99 13.41
CA MET A 285 22.05 -2.49 14.53
C MET A 285 23.55 -2.20 14.37
N GLY A 286 24.06 -2.15 13.13
CA GLY A 286 25.44 -1.77 12.81
C GLY A 286 25.61 -0.35 12.25
N GLY A 287 24.57 0.49 12.26
CA GLY A 287 24.62 1.80 11.62
C GLY A 287 24.73 1.69 10.08
N LEU A 288 25.50 2.60 9.46
CA LEU A 288 25.75 2.57 8.02
C LEU A 288 26.54 1.33 7.56
N GLU A 289 27.30 0.71 8.47
CA GLU A 289 28.10 -0.49 8.22
C GLU A 289 27.36 -1.77 8.64
N SER A 290 26.03 -1.70 8.83
CA SER A 290 25.24 -2.85 9.25
C SER A 290 25.32 -3.95 8.18
N ASP A 291 25.64 -5.15 8.64
CA ASP A 291 25.77 -6.30 7.75
C ASP A 291 24.38 -6.88 7.42
N PRO A 292 24.01 -7.01 6.14
CA PRO A 292 22.67 -7.45 5.75
C PRO A 292 22.39 -8.94 6.02
N LEU A 293 23.39 -9.73 6.39
CA LEU A 293 23.24 -11.15 6.70
C LEU A 293 23.22 -11.42 8.20
N THR A 294 23.98 -10.68 9.01
CA THR A 294 24.14 -10.95 10.45
C THR A 294 23.43 -9.92 11.34
N GLN A 295 23.09 -8.76 10.76
CA GLN A 295 22.45 -7.63 11.44
C GLN A 295 21.28 -7.09 10.62
N ASN A 296 20.55 -7.97 9.94
CA ASN A 296 19.46 -7.56 9.07
C ASN A 296 18.35 -6.87 9.89
N SER A 297 17.74 -5.85 9.30
CA SER A 297 16.68 -5.06 9.91
C SER A 297 15.34 -5.78 9.96
N CYS A 298 15.21 -6.94 9.31
CA CYS A 298 14.00 -7.75 9.36
C CYS A 298 13.58 -8.06 10.81
N PRO A 299 12.28 -8.29 11.08
CA PRO A 299 11.79 -8.50 12.43
C PRO A 299 12.49 -9.64 13.15
N GLU A 300 12.93 -9.40 14.39
CA GLU A 300 13.57 -10.44 15.22
C GLU A 300 12.75 -11.74 15.31
N ALA A 301 11.41 -11.63 15.25
CA ALA A 301 10.49 -12.76 15.28
C ALA A 301 10.63 -13.72 14.06
N TRP A 302 11.21 -13.28 12.95
CA TRP A 302 11.54 -14.15 11.82
C TRP A 302 12.77 -15.03 12.12
N GLY A 303 13.59 -14.65 13.10
CA GLY A 303 14.75 -15.43 13.53
C GLY A 303 15.82 -15.56 12.46
N ASN A 304 16.41 -16.76 12.35
CA ASN A 304 17.41 -17.07 11.33
C ASN A 304 16.73 -17.68 10.12
N VAL A 305 16.73 -16.95 9.01
CA VAL A 305 16.19 -17.42 7.73
C VAL A 305 17.32 -18.03 6.92
N THR A 306 17.21 -19.31 6.56
CA THR A 306 18.28 -20.04 5.86
C THR A 306 17.75 -20.69 4.59
N GLU A 307 18.50 -20.54 3.50
CA GLU A 307 18.28 -21.26 2.26
C GLU A 307 19.54 -22.05 1.87
N VAL A 308 19.32 -23.25 1.34
CA VAL A 308 20.40 -24.13 0.87
C VAL A 308 20.59 -23.88 -0.63
N THR A 309 21.72 -23.28 -0.99
CA THR A 309 22.10 -23.03 -2.39
C THR A 309 23.15 -24.04 -2.85
N GLU A 310 23.43 -24.08 -4.15
CA GLU A 310 24.55 -24.87 -4.70
C GLU A 310 25.92 -24.46 -4.11
N ALA A 311 26.07 -23.20 -3.69
CA ALA A 311 27.29 -22.66 -3.08
C ALA A 311 27.36 -22.90 -1.55
N GLY A 312 26.32 -23.48 -0.95
CA GLY A 312 26.19 -23.71 0.49
C GLY A 312 25.00 -22.99 1.12
N ASN A 313 24.94 -23.02 2.44
CA ASN A 313 23.86 -22.37 3.19
C ASN A 313 24.10 -20.86 3.25
N VAL A 314 23.09 -20.09 2.86
CA VAL A 314 23.03 -18.65 3.10
C VAL A 314 22.04 -18.41 4.22
N THR A 315 22.46 -17.68 5.26
CA THR A 315 21.63 -17.38 6.42
C THR A 315 21.56 -15.87 6.62
N VAL A 316 20.33 -15.37 6.77
CA VAL A 316 20.03 -14.03 7.26
C VAL A 316 19.55 -14.14 8.71
N GLN A 317 20.21 -13.43 9.61
CA GLN A 317 19.82 -13.24 10.99
C GLN A 317 19.04 -11.93 11.11
N CYS A 318 17.75 -12.05 11.42
CA CYS A 318 16.90 -10.90 11.69
C CYS A 318 17.20 -10.33 13.08
N ALA A 319 17.88 -9.19 13.11
CA ALA A 319 18.28 -8.49 14.32
C ALA A 319 17.30 -7.36 14.69
N GLY A 320 16.36 -7.03 13.82
CA GLY A 320 15.41 -5.93 14.01
C GLY A 320 16.06 -4.55 13.96
N MET A 321 15.24 -3.56 14.30
CA MET A 321 15.69 -2.17 14.45
C MET A 321 16.21 -1.91 15.85
N VAL A 322 17.09 -0.93 16.00
CA VAL A 322 17.56 -0.45 17.31
C VAL A 322 16.36 -0.10 18.19
N GLY A 323 16.24 -0.80 19.33
CA GLY A 323 15.13 -0.61 20.28
C GLY A 323 13.81 -1.28 19.90
N GLY A 324 13.78 -2.13 18.86
CA GLY A 324 12.62 -2.96 18.50
C GLY A 324 11.42 -2.21 17.90
N GLY A 325 11.58 -0.91 17.61
CA GLY A 325 10.52 -0.05 17.08
C GLY A 325 9.57 0.51 18.15
N VAL A 326 8.58 1.27 17.72
CA VAL A 326 7.81 2.17 18.61
C VAL A 326 6.86 1.45 19.57
N SER A 327 6.29 0.30 19.18
CA SER A 327 5.45 -0.50 20.08
C SER A 327 6.24 -1.12 21.24
N ALA A 328 7.54 -1.37 21.03
CA ALA A 328 8.49 -1.88 22.03
C ALA A 328 9.15 -0.76 22.87
N GLY A 329 8.75 0.50 22.69
CA GLY A 329 9.33 1.65 23.39
C GLY A 329 10.59 2.22 22.74
N GLY A 330 10.96 1.73 21.55
CA GLY A 330 12.01 2.27 20.71
C GLY A 330 11.60 3.54 19.95
N GLN A 331 12.37 3.84 18.90
CA GLN A 331 12.20 5.01 18.04
C GLN A 331 11.86 4.59 16.60
N ALA A 332 11.37 5.53 15.81
CA ALA A 332 11.23 5.42 14.36
C ALA A 332 11.71 6.72 13.71
N ALA A 333 12.50 6.60 12.64
CA ALA A 333 13.06 7.72 11.92
C ALA A 333 13.15 7.37 10.44
N GLY A 334 12.37 8.09 9.64
CA GLY A 334 12.46 8.11 8.18
C GLY A 334 12.71 9.53 7.70
N THR A 335 12.35 9.81 6.46
CA THR A 335 12.42 11.16 5.85
C THR A 335 11.05 11.83 5.78
N GLY A 336 9.96 11.09 6.03
CA GLY A 336 8.59 11.45 5.70
C GLY A 336 8.06 12.71 6.37
N ARG A 337 6.84 13.08 5.97
CA ARG A 337 6.14 14.30 6.39
C ARG A 337 5.83 14.35 7.88
N TRP A 338 5.89 13.20 8.58
CA TRP A 338 5.55 13.10 10.00
C TRP A 338 6.60 12.32 10.78
N LYS A 339 7.07 12.92 11.87
CA LYS A 339 8.03 12.36 12.82
C LYS A 339 7.28 11.65 13.93
N TYR A 340 7.61 10.40 14.23
CA TYR A 340 7.15 9.77 15.46
C TYR A 340 7.65 10.58 16.68
N LEU A 341 6.76 10.85 17.64
CA LEU A 341 7.10 11.57 18.88
C LEU A 341 7.08 10.64 20.09
N LYS A 342 5.97 9.90 20.28
CA LYS A 342 5.77 8.99 21.42
C LYS A 342 4.56 8.08 21.22
N THR A 343 4.57 6.98 21.96
CA THR A 343 3.40 6.12 22.21
C THR A 343 2.94 6.34 23.64
N GLU A 344 1.68 6.73 23.83
CA GLU A 344 1.04 6.83 25.15
C GLU A 344 0.38 5.51 25.52
N LYS A 345 0.65 5.03 26.74
CA LYS A 345 0.11 3.77 27.27
C LYS A 345 -0.57 3.97 28.62
N ASP A 346 -1.62 3.19 28.87
CA ASP A 346 -2.20 2.94 30.19
C ASP A 346 -1.98 1.46 30.55
N GLY A 347 -1.02 1.21 31.45
CA GLY A 347 -0.44 -0.12 31.60
C GLY A 347 0.22 -0.58 30.30
N ASP A 348 -0.20 -1.74 29.80
CA ASP A 348 0.28 -2.29 28.52
C ASP A 348 -0.54 -1.82 27.31
N ALA A 349 -1.73 -1.25 27.55
CA ALA A 349 -2.63 -0.82 26.49
C ALA A 349 -2.20 0.53 25.90
N ILE A 350 -2.09 0.60 24.58
CA ILE A 350 -1.82 1.81 23.82
C ILE A 350 -3.08 2.66 23.76
N ARG A 351 -2.99 3.89 24.27
CA ARG A 351 -4.07 4.88 24.21
C ARG A 351 -3.94 5.79 23.01
N ALA A 352 -2.71 6.22 22.70
CA ALA A 352 -2.46 7.11 21.58
C ALA A 352 -1.03 6.99 21.01
N VAL A 353 -0.84 7.39 19.77
CA VAL A 353 0.47 7.52 19.12
C VAL A 353 0.58 8.91 18.50
N HIS A 354 1.66 9.62 18.82
CA HIS A 354 1.85 11.02 18.48
C HIS A 354 2.85 11.17 17.34
N PHE A 355 2.50 12.01 16.37
CA PHE A 355 3.33 12.34 15.22
C PHE A 355 3.42 13.86 15.06
N GLY A 356 4.63 14.40 14.98
CA GLY A 356 4.88 15.82 14.76
C GLY A 356 5.21 16.10 13.30
N VAL A 357 4.81 17.27 12.78
CA VAL A 357 5.12 17.63 11.39
C VAL A 357 6.63 17.70 11.14
N ASN A 358 7.09 17.16 10.01
CA ASN A 358 8.44 17.36 9.51
C ASN A 358 8.51 18.64 8.68
N GLY A 359 8.86 19.76 9.32
CA GLY A 359 9.02 21.05 8.65
C GLY A 359 10.15 21.12 7.62
N ASP A 360 11.09 20.17 7.65
CA ASP A 360 12.24 20.12 6.74
C ASP A 360 11.97 19.26 5.49
N HIS A 361 10.79 18.63 5.39
CA HIS A 361 10.41 17.83 4.22
C HIS A 361 10.24 18.73 2.97
N TRP A 362 10.58 18.22 1.78
CA TRP A 362 10.56 19.02 0.54
C TRP A 362 9.17 19.48 0.10
N ASP A 363 8.11 18.86 0.65
CA ASP A 363 6.73 19.27 0.45
C ASP A 363 6.03 19.68 1.76
N ALA A 364 6.81 20.10 2.78
CA ALA A 364 6.28 20.46 4.08
C ALA A 364 5.07 21.41 3.97
N PRO A 365 3.99 21.15 4.73
CA PRO A 365 2.77 21.91 4.62
C PRO A 365 2.98 23.37 5.06
N SER A 366 2.32 24.30 4.37
CA SER A 366 2.37 25.73 4.66
C SER A 366 1.02 26.27 5.15
N GLY A 367 1.03 27.44 5.79
CA GLY A 367 -0.16 28.09 6.31
C GLY A 367 -0.68 27.45 7.60
N SER A 368 -2.00 27.45 7.80
CA SER A 368 -2.64 26.88 9.01
C SER A 368 -2.79 25.37 8.88
N HIS A 369 -1.69 24.63 8.96
CA HIS A 369 -1.65 23.16 8.90
C HIS A 369 -1.65 22.54 10.30
N ALA A 370 -1.93 21.24 10.37
CA ALA A 370 -1.77 20.46 11.61
C ALA A 370 -0.29 20.34 11.96
N GLU A 371 0.07 20.64 13.20
CA GLU A 371 1.45 20.55 13.71
C GLU A 371 1.73 19.19 14.38
N GLU A 372 0.67 18.55 14.88
CA GLU A 372 0.73 17.24 15.51
C GLU A 372 -0.52 16.43 15.14
N ILE A 373 -0.33 15.17 14.78
CA ILE A 373 -1.39 14.17 14.63
C ILE A 373 -1.31 13.21 15.80
N VAL A 374 -2.43 12.99 16.48
CA VAL A 374 -2.56 12.04 17.57
C VAL A 374 -3.49 10.93 17.13
N VAL A 375 -2.95 9.75 16.87
CA VAL A 375 -3.72 8.55 16.56
C VAL A 375 -4.26 7.98 17.85
N VAL A 376 -5.58 7.91 18.03
CA VAL A 376 -6.24 7.55 19.30
C VAL A 376 -6.93 6.18 19.18
N ALA A 377 -6.69 5.30 20.15
CA ALA A 377 -7.36 4.01 20.23
C ALA A 377 -8.68 4.12 21.01
N TYR A 378 -9.75 3.55 20.44
CA TYR A 378 -11.06 3.46 21.08
C TYR A 378 -11.51 1.99 21.18
N PRO A 379 -12.29 1.61 22.20
CA PRO A 379 -12.70 0.22 22.39
C PRO A 379 -13.75 -0.26 21.38
N ASP A 380 -14.57 0.64 20.84
CA ASP A 380 -15.67 0.35 19.93
C ASP A 380 -16.05 1.57 19.08
N ASP A 381 -16.81 1.35 18.01
CA ASP A 381 -17.34 2.36 17.08
C ASP A 381 -18.22 3.40 17.78
N ALA A 382 -19.02 2.98 18.78
CA ALA A 382 -19.86 3.86 19.56
C ALA A 382 -19.04 4.92 20.33
N SER A 383 -17.90 4.51 20.90
CA SER A 383 -16.96 5.40 21.58
C SER A 383 -16.28 6.37 20.60
N VAL A 384 -15.90 5.89 19.41
CA VAL A 384 -15.36 6.76 18.34
C VAL A 384 -16.39 7.83 17.97
N LYS A 385 -17.64 7.44 17.66
CA LYS A 385 -18.69 8.37 17.29
C LYS A 385 -18.97 9.39 18.38
N SER A 386 -19.06 8.94 19.64
CA SER A 386 -19.27 9.82 20.79
C SER A 386 -18.17 10.87 20.89
N ALA A 387 -16.90 10.46 20.76
CA ALA A 387 -15.74 11.35 20.78
C ALA A 387 -15.74 12.33 19.59
N LEU A 388 -16.12 11.87 18.40
CA LEU A 388 -16.21 12.71 17.19
C LEU A 388 -17.30 13.79 17.33
N LEU A 389 -18.46 13.42 17.86
CA LEU A 389 -19.59 14.35 18.05
C LEU A 389 -19.37 15.33 19.20
N SER A 390 -18.61 14.94 20.23
CA SER A 390 -18.26 15.82 21.36
C SER A 390 -17.13 16.79 21.03
N GLY A 391 -16.36 16.52 19.96
CA GLY A 391 -15.17 17.29 19.58
C GLY A 391 -13.89 16.86 20.31
N GLU A 392 -13.90 15.72 21.01
CA GLU A 392 -12.68 15.08 21.54
C GLU A 392 -11.84 14.45 20.41
N LEU A 393 -12.52 13.91 19.40
CA LEU A 393 -11.93 13.34 18.19
C LEU A 393 -12.17 14.27 17.00
N ASP A 394 -11.13 14.57 16.22
CA ASP A 394 -11.26 15.49 15.09
C ASP A 394 -11.57 14.80 13.78
N ALA A 395 -11.02 13.61 13.55
CA ALA A 395 -11.29 12.87 12.33
C ALA A 395 -11.31 11.36 12.53
N VAL A 396 -12.17 10.72 11.75
CA VAL A 396 -12.13 9.29 11.46
C VAL A 396 -11.69 9.13 10.01
N LEU A 397 -10.66 8.33 9.78
CA LEU A 397 -10.07 8.12 8.45
C LEU A 397 -10.09 6.63 8.12
N GLY A 398 -10.61 6.23 6.96
CA GLY A 398 -10.64 4.82 6.57
C GLY A 398 -11.89 4.05 7.04
N SER A 399 -12.03 2.85 6.47
CA SER A 399 -13.20 2.00 6.66
C SER A 399 -13.14 1.20 7.95
N GLY A 400 -14.31 0.76 8.45
CA GLY A 400 -14.41 -0.16 9.58
C GLY A 400 -14.26 0.48 10.96
N VAL A 401 -14.19 1.82 11.03
CA VAL A 401 -14.15 2.56 12.30
C VAL A 401 -15.55 3.01 12.75
N LEU A 402 -16.34 3.56 11.83
CA LEU A 402 -17.73 3.92 12.04
C LEU A 402 -18.63 2.95 11.28
N THR A 403 -19.79 2.62 11.84
CA THR A 403 -20.78 1.83 11.12
C THR A 403 -21.48 2.67 10.05
N GLU A 404 -22.19 2.00 9.15
CA GLU A 404 -23.01 2.67 8.13
C GLU A 404 -24.08 3.56 8.76
N ALA A 405 -24.74 3.04 9.80
CA ALA A 405 -25.75 3.76 10.56
C ALA A 405 -25.16 5.00 11.23
N ASP A 406 -23.91 4.95 11.67
CA ASP A 406 -23.21 6.11 12.22
C ASP A 406 -22.90 7.16 11.16
N ILE A 407 -22.41 6.72 10.00
CA ILE A 407 -22.14 7.61 8.86
C ILE A 407 -23.41 8.33 8.41
N ASP A 408 -24.52 7.60 8.27
CA ASP A 408 -25.81 8.17 7.87
C ASP A 408 -26.35 9.14 8.92
N ASP A 409 -26.31 8.77 10.20
CA ASP A 409 -26.71 9.65 11.30
C ASP A 409 -25.88 10.93 11.35
N ILE A 410 -24.56 10.85 11.19
CA ILE A 410 -23.68 12.03 11.15
C ILE A 410 -24.07 12.92 9.98
N ARG A 411 -24.28 12.35 8.79
CA ARG A 411 -24.66 13.11 7.58
C ARG A 411 -26.02 13.80 7.73
N MET A 412 -27.01 13.12 8.30
CA MET A 412 -28.37 13.62 8.39
C MET A 412 -28.59 14.57 9.58
N ASN A 413 -27.94 14.31 10.71
CA ASN A 413 -28.25 14.95 11.98
C ASN A 413 -27.10 15.79 12.57
N HIS A 414 -25.86 15.61 12.09
CA HIS A 414 -24.66 16.26 12.67
C HIS A 414 -23.77 16.98 11.64
N GLY A 415 -24.29 17.21 10.43
CA GLY A 415 -23.56 17.84 9.32
C GLY A 415 -23.01 19.25 9.60
N ASP A 416 -23.57 19.95 10.59
CA ASP A 416 -23.13 21.28 11.03
C ASP A 416 -21.79 21.24 11.78
N ASN A 417 -21.45 20.11 12.41
CA ASN A 417 -20.24 19.93 13.21
C ASN A 417 -19.21 19.00 12.57
N VAL A 418 -19.69 17.99 11.83
CA VAL A 418 -18.86 16.97 11.20
C VAL A 418 -19.24 16.87 9.72
N HIS A 419 -18.25 16.91 8.85
CA HIS A 419 -18.43 16.69 7.43
C HIS A 419 -17.97 15.28 7.07
N VAL A 420 -18.85 14.52 6.42
CA VAL A 420 -18.52 13.21 5.85
C VAL A 420 -18.15 13.38 4.38
N ILE A 421 -16.99 12.85 4.00
CA ILE A 421 -16.46 12.86 2.64
C ILE A 421 -16.65 11.47 2.04
N ILE A 422 -17.52 11.39 1.02
CA ILE A 422 -17.78 10.21 0.19
C ILE A 422 -17.97 10.76 -1.24
N HIS A 423 -17.16 10.32 -2.22
CA HIS A 423 -17.31 10.70 -3.65
C HIS A 423 -17.97 9.55 -4.43
N GLY A 424 -18.76 9.82 -5.51
CA GLY A 424 -19.48 8.74 -6.23
C GLY A 424 -20.11 8.99 -7.63
N VAL A 425 -20.53 7.90 -8.33
CA VAL A 425 -21.63 7.78 -9.36
C VAL A 425 -22.56 6.56 -9.08
N ASP A 426 -23.85 6.68 -9.44
CA ASP A 426 -25.01 5.86 -9.06
C ASP A 426 -25.32 4.65 -9.96
N LYS A 427 -25.02 3.43 -9.48
CA LYS A 427 -25.84 2.21 -9.67
C LYS A 427 -26.41 1.78 -8.31
N ALA A 428 -27.05 2.77 -7.69
CA ALA A 428 -27.31 2.88 -6.27
C ALA A 428 -28.47 2.02 -5.80
N ASN A 429 -29.36 1.54 -6.68
CA ASN A 429 -30.56 0.85 -6.20
C ASN A 429 -30.30 -0.59 -5.71
N ILE A 430 -29.19 -1.21 -6.14
CA ILE A 430 -28.79 -2.57 -5.72
C ILE A 430 -27.97 -2.51 -4.42
N ILE A 431 -26.97 -1.62 -4.35
CA ILE A 431 -26.20 -1.34 -3.12
C ILE A 431 -27.14 -0.91 -1.99
N LYS A 432 -28.12 -0.05 -2.29
CA LYS A 432 -29.10 0.45 -1.32
C LYS A 432 -29.99 -0.62 -0.68
N LYS A 433 -30.11 -1.81 -1.27
CA LYS A 433 -30.96 -2.89 -0.73
C LYS A 433 -30.19 -4.01 -0.07
N GLU A 434 -29.07 -4.43 -0.65
CA GLU A 434 -28.34 -5.64 -0.23
C GLU A 434 -27.00 -5.33 0.47
N LEU A 435 -26.42 -4.16 0.21
CA LEU A 435 -25.18 -3.65 0.84
C LEU A 435 -25.42 -2.35 1.62
N ALA A 436 -26.68 -2.08 1.96
CA ALA A 436 -27.18 -0.94 2.73
C ALA A 436 -26.67 0.48 2.35
N GLY A 437 -26.07 0.67 1.17
CA GLY A 437 -25.74 2.00 0.62
C GLY A 437 -24.27 2.44 0.75
N LEU A 438 -23.37 1.58 1.22
CA LEU A 438 -22.00 1.97 1.58
C LEU A 438 -20.96 2.10 0.44
N ASP A 439 -21.17 1.42 -0.68
CA ASP A 439 -20.15 1.32 -1.73
C ASP A 439 -20.57 2.05 -3.03
N GLU A 440 -19.63 2.18 -3.98
CA GLU A 440 -19.94 2.43 -5.39
C GLU A 440 -19.93 1.12 -6.17
N PRO A 441 -20.76 0.90 -7.19
CA PRO A 441 -20.71 -0.37 -7.88
C PRO A 441 -19.56 -0.36 -8.91
N ALA A 442 -18.83 -1.47 -9.03
CA ALA A 442 -17.74 -1.62 -10.00
C ALA A 442 -18.30 -2.12 -11.35
N MET A 443 -17.77 -1.66 -12.50
CA MET A 443 -18.11 -2.22 -13.84
C MET A 443 -16.95 -3.02 -14.46
N SER A 444 -15.81 -3.01 -13.78
CA SER A 444 -14.55 -3.59 -14.19
C SER A 444 -13.87 -4.13 -12.94
N LEU A 445 -13.03 -5.15 -13.10
CA LEU A 445 -12.30 -5.77 -11.99
C LEU A 445 -11.47 -4.74 -11.21
N PHE A 446 -10.90 -3.75 -11.91
CA PHE A 446 -10.11 -2.67 -11.33
C PHE A 446 -10.75 -1.27 -11.59
N PRO A 447 -10.47 -0.25 -10.75
CA PRO A 447 -10.92 1.13 -10.96
C PRO A 447 -10.36 1.73 -12.25
N LYS A 448 -11.18 2.43 -13.04
CA LYS A 448 -10.79 2.97 -14.38
C LYS A 448 -9.61 3.96 -14.38
N ASP A 449 -9.32 4.57 -13.23
CA ASP A 449 -8.22 5.49 -13.01
C ASP A 449 -6.92 4.78 -12.60
N THR A 450 -6.93 3.46 -12.41
CA THR A 450 -5.73 2.63 -12.29
C THR A 450 -5.11 2.42 -13.68
N PRO A 451 -3.77 2.51 -13.83
CA PRO A 451 -3.09 2.29 -15.11
C PRO A 451 -3.52 1.01 -15.83
N TYR A 452 -3.73 1.08 -17.15
CA TYR A 452 -4.10 -0.04 -18.03
C TYR A 452 -5.47 -0.70 -17.82
N THR A 453 -6.30 -0.15 -16.93
CA THR A 453 -7.61 -0.76 -16.57
C THR A 453 -8.81 0.00 -17.17
N GLY A 454 -8.56 1.01 -17.99
CA GLY A 454 -9.59 1.88 -18.59
C GLY A 454 -10.42 1.25 -19.72
N ALA A 455 -10.12 0.00 -20.11
CA ALA A 455 -10.77 -0.68 -21.22
C ALA A 455 -12.29 -0.80 -21.03
N HIS A 456 -13.04 -0.48 -22.07
CA HIS A 456 -14.49 -0.60 -22.05
C HIS A 456 -14.90 -2.06 -22.35
N LEU A 457 -14.94 -2.89 -21.30
CA LEU A 457 -15.33 -4.30 -21.44
C LEU A 457 -16.80 -4.42 -21.86
N THR A 458 -17.05 -5.18 -22.94
CA THR A 458 -18.41 -5.47 -23.43
C THR A 458 -18.60 -6.97 -23.67
N PRO A 459 -19.80 -7.54 -23.43
CA PRO A 459 -20.99 -6.85 -22.92
C PRO A 459 -20.76 -6.41 -21.47
N MET A 460 -21.22 -5.19 -21.15
CA MET A 460 -21.28 -4.81 -19.74
C MET A 460 -22.21 -5.83 -19.06
N PRO A 461 -21.83 -6.39 -17.91
CA PRO A 461 -22.68 -7.30 -17.17
C PRO A 461 -23.82 -6.49 -16.56
N ASP A 462 -24.79 -6.12 -17.38
CA ASP A 462 -26.06 -5.60 -16.93
C ASP A 462 -26.92 -6.75 -16.40
N TYR A 463 -27.76 -6.43 -15.42
CA TYR A 463 -28.77 -7.35 -14.91
C TYR A 463 -29.75 -7.72 -16.02
N ASP A 464 -29.55 -8.89 -16.63
CA ASP A 464 -30.41 -9.44 -17.68
C ASP A 464 -30.97 -10.80 -17.26
N ILE A 465 -32.11 -10.76 -16.57
CA ILE A 465 -32.80 -11.95 -16.06
C ILE A 465 -33.33 -12.86 -17.18
N GLU A 466 -33.59 -12.33 -18.38
CA GLU A 466 -34.02 -13.13 -19.52
C GLU A 466 -32.83 -13.90 -20.12
N LYS A 467 -31.68 -13.26 -20.27
CA LYS A 467 -30.43 -13.91 -20.69
C LYS A 467 -29.93 -14.95 -19.66
N ALA A 468 -30.04 -14.66 -18.37
CA ALA A 468 -29.73 -15.61 -17.30
C ALA A 468 -30.66 -16.84 -17.31
N ARG A 469 -31.95 -16.66 -17.64
CA ARG A 469 -32.90 -17.77 -17.84
C ARG A 469 -32.63 -18.56 -19.13
N LEU A 470 -32.11 -17.91 -20.17
CA LEU A 470 -31.72 -18.54 -21.44
C LEU A 470 -30.42 -19.35 -21.34
N LEU A 471 -29.46 -18.92 -20.51
CA LEU A 471 -28.16 -19.58 -20.30
C LEU A 471 -28.24 -20.76 -19.31
N ASN A 472 -29.26 -20.79 -18.44
CA ASN A 472 -29.62 -21.98 -17.68
C ASN A 472 -30.37 -22.99 -18.57
N CYS A 473 -29.64 -23.77 -19.35
CA CYS A 473 -30.20 -24.97 -19.98
C CYS A 473 -30.78 -25.90 -18.90
N PRO A 474 -31.96 -26.52 -19.12
CA PRO A 474 -32.35 -27.69 -18.36
C PRO A 474 -31.40 -28.84 -18.70
N VAL A 475 -31.05 -29.61 -17.66
CA VAL A 475 -30.15 -30.78 -17.63
C VAL A 475 -30.22 -31.67 -18.87
#